data_AF-Q8T8R4-F1
#
_entry.id   AF-Q8T8R4-F1
#
_cell.length_a   1.000
_cell.length_b   1.000
_cell.length_c   1.000
_cell.angle_alpha   90.00
_cell.angle_beta   90.00
_cell.angle_gamma   90.00
#
_symmetry.space_group_name_H-M   'P 1'
#
loop_
_entity.id
_entity.type
_entity.pdbx_description
1 polymer ?
#
loop_
_entity_poly.entity_id
_entity_poly.type
_entity_poly.pdbx_seq_one_letter_code
_entity_poly.pdbx_strand_id
1 'polypeptide(L)'
;LISKEALELHIKLIILTTACIFYITMCFMMIGCKYIANANPKRFAKIVHPSAVGFVLVGTVLFFSVEMFYMLPRIYDTDGLFFKIAWLMALFIVYNLLGNMLACHRNSSAVTSLPKDRQIPCPEEKHLWHFCDHCQMLVPVKYLP
;
A
#
# COMPACT_ATOMS: atom_id res chain seq x y z
N LEU A 1 19.46 -36.09 -12.30
CA LEU A 1 19.98 -34.72 -12.06
C LEU A 1 19.14 -33.76 -12.88
N ILE A 2 18.28 -32.96 -12.25
CA ILE A 2 17.63 -31.83 -12.92
C ILE A 2 18.74 -30.80 -13.17
N SER A 3 18.98 -30.46 -14.43
CA SER A 3 19.97 -29.44 -14.81
C SER A 3 19.64 -28.13 -14.09
N LYS A 4 20.64 -27.43 -13.56
CA LYS A 4 20.46 -26.11 -12.91
C LYS A 4 19.66 -25.14 -13.79
N GLU A 5 19.86 -25.22 -15.10
CA GLU A 5 19.11 -24.48 -16.13
C GLU A 5 17.59 -24.78 -16.09
N ALA A 6 17.22 -26.07 -15.95
CA ALA A 6 15.82 -26.47 -15.90
C ALA A 6 15.14 -26.04 -14.60
N LEU A 7 15.88 -26.04 -13.48
CA LEU A 7 15.40 -25.52 -12.21
C LEU A 7 15.21 -24.00 -12.27
N GLU A 8 16.14 -23.27 -12.88
CA GLU A 8 16.05 -21.82 -13.04
C GLU A 8 14.88 -21.41 -13.95
N LEU A 9 14.65 -22.15 -15.04
CA LEU A 9 13.51 -21.93 -15.94
C LEU A 9 12.18 -22.21 -15.24
N HIS A 10 12.11 -23.27 -14.43
CA HIS A 10 10.92 -23.58 -13.62
C HIS A 10 10.63 -22.48 -12.60
N ILE A 11 11.67 -21.98 -11.92
CA ILE A 11 11.54 -20.88 -10.96
C ILE A 11 11.05 -19.61 -11.67
N LYS A 12 11.65 -19.25 -12.82
CA LYS A 12 11.21 -18.10 -13.63
C LYS A 12 9.76 -18.24 -14.09
N LEU A 13 9.33 -19.43 -14.49
CA LEU A 13 7.95 -19.69 -14.92
C LEU A 13 6.96 -19.60 -13.74
N ILE A 14 7.33 -20.10 -12.56
CA ILE A 14 6.53 -19.99 -11.33
C ILE A 14 6.40 -18.52 -10.91
N ILE A 15 7.50 -17.76 -10.95
CA ILE A 15 7.48 -16.32 -10.65
C ILE A 15 6.58 -15.57 -11.64
N LEU A 16 6.70 -15.87 -12.94
CA LEU A 16 5.90 -15.19 -13.96
C LEU A 16 4.40 -15.52 -13.83
N THR A 17 4.05 -16.79 -13.60
CA THR A 17 2.65 -17.21 -13.43
C THR A 17 2.03 -16.62 -12.17
N THR A 18 2.75 -16.63 -11.04
CA THR A 18 2.30 -16.00 -9.79
C THR A 18 2.16 -14.48 -9.92
N ALA A 19 3.10 -13.79 -10.57
CA ALA A 19 3.00 -12.36 -10.85
C ALA A 19 1.78 -12.01 -11.72
N CYS A 20 1.53 -12.78 -12.78
CA CYS A 20 0.36 -12.59 -13.65
C CYS A 20 -0.96 -12.78 -12.89
N ILE A 21 -1.07 -13.84 -12.08
CA ILE A 21 -2.27 -14.08 -11.25
C ILE A 21 -2.47 -12.93 -10.28
N PHE A 22 -1.41 -12.48 -9.60
CA PHE A 22 -1.48 -11.36 -8.66
C PHE A 22 -1.96 -10.07 -9.36
N TYR A 23 -1.44 -9.78 -10.55
CA TYR A 23 -1.83 -8.59 -11.32
C TYR A 23 -3.31 -8.63 -11.74
N ILE A 24 -3.77 -9.78 -12.24
CA ILE A 24 -5.19 -9.99 -12.61
C ILE A 24 -6.08 -9.81 -11.37
N THR A 25 -5.70 -10.40 -10.24
CA THR A 25 -6.47 -10.31 -8.99
C THR A 25 -6.53 -8.88 -8.48
N MET A 26 -5.42 -8.14 -8.53
CA MET A 26 -5.36 -6.71 -8.21
C MET A 26 -6.30 -5.89 -9.09
N CYS A 27 -6.31 -6.14 -10.41
CA CYS A 27 -7.22 -5.46 -11.34
C CYS A 27 -8.70 -5.67 -10.95
N PHE A 28 -9.11 -6.91 -10.65
CA PHE A 28 -10.48 -7.20 -10.21
C PHE A 28 -10.82 -6.54 -8.88
N MET A 29 -9.91 -6.59 -7.91
CA MET A 29 -10.08 -5.95 -6.60
C MET A 29 -10.23 -4.43 -6.75
N MET A 30 -9.47 -3.79 -7.63
CA MET A 30 -9.54 -2.35 -7.90
C MET A 30 -10.89 -1.96 -8.52
N ILE A 31 -11.40 -2.74 -9.47
CA ILE A 31 -12.71 -2.50 -10.09
C ILE A 31 -13.83 -2.63 -9.04
N GLY A 32 -13.80 -3.68 -8.23
CA GLY A 32 -14.76 -3.90 -7.14
C GLY A 32 -14.70 -2.78 -6.09
N CYS A 33 -13.50 -2.39 -5.67
CA CYS A 33 -13.30 -1.28 -4.72
C CYS A 33 -13.84 0.04 -5.27
N LYS A 34 -13.59 0.36 -6.55
CA LYS A 34 -14.12 1.58 -7.19
C LYS A 34 -15.64 1.60 -7.22
N TYR A 35 -16.28 0.46 -7.48
CA TYR A 35 -17.73 0.35 -7.48
C TYR A 35 -18.33 0.58 -6.08
N ILE A 36 -17.77 -0.06 -5.06
CA ILE A 36 -18.26 0.05 -3.67
C ILE A 36 -17.96 1.46 -3.09
N ALA A 37 -16.81 2.04 -3.42
CA ALA A 37 -16.43 3.39 -3.01
C ALA A 37 -17.40 4.45 -3.55
N ASN A 38 -17.84 4.31 -4.81
CA ASN A 38 -18.84 5.21 -5.41
C ASN A 38 -20.24 5.03 -4.78
N ALA A 39 -20.59 3.83 -4.33
CA ALA A 39 -21.90 3.58 -3.74
C ALA A 39 -22.04 4.14 -2.30
N ASN A 40 -21.01 4.00 -1.46
CA ASN A 40 -21.04 4.45 -0.06
C ASN A 40 -19.63 4.84 0.44
N PRO A 41 -19.11 6.02 0.08
CA PRO A 41 -17.69 6.39 0.32
C PRO A 41 -17.33 6.41 1.81
N LYS A 42 -18.20 6.97 2.67
CA LYS A 42 -17.96 7.05 4.13
C LYS A 42 -17.84 5.68 4.79
N ARG A 43 -18.70 4.73 4.39
CA ARG A 43 -18.72 3.37 4.95
C ARG A 43 -17.58 2.52 4.38
N PHE A 44 -17.28 2.72 3.09
CA PHE A 44 -16.14 2.11 2.42
C PHE A 44 -14.82 2.51 3.10
N ALA A 45 -14.57 3.80 3.27
CA ALA A 45 -13.38 4.31 3.94
C ALA A 45 -13.23 3.73 5.36
N LYS A 46 -14.32 3.72 6.14
CA LYS A 46 -14.29 3.23 7.53
C LYS A 46 -13.96 1.74 7.67
N ILE A 47 -14.29 0.91 6.67
CA ILE A 47 -14.07 -0.55 6.72
C ILE A 47 -12.78 -0.93 5.99
N VAL A 48 -12.58 -0.39 4.79
CA VAL A 48 -11.50 -0.79 3.90
C VAL A 48 -10.15 -0.23 4.35
N HIS A 49 -10.08 1.01 4.87
CA HIS A 49 -8.81 1.54 5.38
C HIS A 49 -8.22 0.70 6.53
N PRO A 50 -8.94 0.41 7.63
CA PRO A 50 -8.35 -0.40 8.71
C PRO A 50 -8.08 -1.84 8.25
N SER A 51 -8.91 -2.41 7.37
CA SER A 51 -8.67 -3.74 6.81
C SER A 51 -7.40 -3.79 5.96
N ALA A 52 -7.18 -2.79 5.11
CA ALA A 52 -5.98 -2.68 4.28
C ALA A 52 -4.73 -2.45 5.12
N VAL A 53 -4.79 -1.58 6.13
CA VAL A 53 -3.68 -1.38 7.07
C VAL A 53 -3.36 -2.68 7.81
N GLY A 54 -4.38 -3.38 8.32
CA GLY A 54 -4.20 -4.69 8.97
C GLY A 54 -3.56 -5.72 8.04
N PHE A 55 -4.03 -5.81 6.79
CA PHE A 55 -3.48 -6.72 5.78
C PHE A 55 -2.01 -6.43 5.51
N VAL A 56 -1.63 -5.15 5.33
CA VAL A 56 -0.23 -4.80 5.11
C VAL A 56 0.62 -5.12 6.34
N LEU A 57 0.17 -4.80 7.55
CA LEU A 57 0.92 -5.10 8.77
C LEU A 57 1.16 -6.61 8.95
N VAL A 58 0.10 -7.42 8.81
CA VAL A 58 0.18 -8.89 8.93
C VAL A 58 1.06 -9.45 7.81
N GLY A 59 0.87 -8.99 6.58
CA GLY A 59 1.68 -9.38 5.43
C GLY A 59 3.15 -9.06 5.66
N THR A 60 3.48 -7.83 6.05
CA THR A 60 4.87 -7.42 6.32
C THR A 60 5.51 -8.30 7.38
N VAL A 61 4.83 -8.61 8.50
CA VAL A 61 5.40 -9.48 9.53
C VAL A 61 5.64 -10.89 9.02
N LEU A 62 4.68 -11.47 8.31
CA LEU A 62 4.78 -12.82 7.77
C LEU A 62 5.89 -12.93 6.71
N PHE A 63 5.87 -12.05 5.71
CA PHE A 63 6.87 -12.05 4.64
C PHE A 63 8.26 -11.75 5.17
N PHE A 64 8.41 -10.73 6.03
CA PHE A 64 9.69 -10.43 6.68
C PHE A 64 10.20 -11.65 7.46
N SER A 65 9.33 -12.33 8.22
CA SER A 65 9.75 -13.49 9.01
C SER A 65 10.20 -14.65 8.12
N VAL A 66 9.43 -14.97 7.07
CA VAL A 66 9.77 -16.06 6.14
C VAL A 66 11.03 -15.73 5.35
N GLU A 67 11.15 -14.52 4.81
CA GLU A 67 12.32 -14.12 4.03
C GLU A 67 13.58 -14.12 4.90
N MET A 68 13.53 -13.46 6.06
CA MET A 68 14.73 -13.22 6.87
C MET A 68 15.17 -14.44 7.70
N PHE A 69 14.23 -15.21 8.26
CA PHE A 69 14.58 -16.35 9.11
C PHE A 69 14.60 -17.69 8.36
N TYR A 70 13.90 -17.83 7.24
CA TYR A 70 13.81 -19.11 6.53
C TYR A 70 14.50 -19.11 5.17
N MET A 71 14.26 -18.11 4.32
CA MET A 71 14.84 -18.09 2.97
C MET A 71 16.30 -17.61 2.98
N LEU A 72 16.58 -16.49 3.64
CA LEU A 72 17.88 -15.84 3.58
C LEU A 72 19.04 -16.73 4.10
N PRO A 73 18.90 -17.46 5.25
CA PRO A 73 19.95 -18.36 5.73
C PRO A 73 20.16 -19.60 4.85
N ARG A 74 19.21 -19.93 3.97
CA ARG A 74 19.33 -21.06 3.02
C ARG A 74 20.03 -20.66 1.73
N ILE A 75 20.00 -19.38 1.38
CA ILE A 75 20.55 -18.85 0.13
C ILE A 75 21.94 -18.25 0.37
N TYR A 76 22.11 -17.52 1.46
CA TYR A 76 23.35 -16.83 1.81
C TYR A 76 23.99 -17.42 3.06
N ASP A 77 25.31 -17.34 3.10
CA ASP A 77 26.07 -17.68 4.30
C ASP A 77 25.75 -16.68 5.42
N THR A 78 25.41 -17.18 6.60
CA THR A 78 24.96 -16.38 7.76
C THR A 78 26.04 -15.44 8.28
N ASP A 79 27.31 -15.79 8.09
CA ASP A 79 28.45 -14.93 8.44
C ASP A 79 28.84 -13.96 7.32
N GLY A 80 28.27 -14.15 6.13
CA GLY A 80 28.55 -13.38 4.94
C GLY A 80 28.10 -11.92 5.02
N LEU A 81 28.84 -11.05 4.33
CA LEU A 81 28.51 -9.61 4.24
C LEU A 81 27.13 -9.39 3.60
N PHE A 82 26.78 -10.16 2.57
CA PHE A 82 25.49 -10.04 1.88
C PHE A 82 24.30 -10.36 2.78
N PHE A 83 24.43 -11.33 3.68
CA PHE A 83 23.39 -11.64 4.67
C PHE A 83 23.14 -10.44 5.58
N LYS A 84 24.20 -9.81 6.10
CA LYS A 84 24.12 -8.61 6.95
C LYS A 84 23.52 -7.40 6.21
N ILE A 85 23.92 -7.18 4.96
CA ILE A 85 23.36 -6.11 4.12
C ILE A 85 21.87 -6.34 3.85
N ALA A 86 21.46 -7.57 3.52
CA ALA A 86 20.06 -7.91 3.30
C ALA A 86 19.21 -7.66 4.56
N TRP A 87 19.73 -8.00 5.75
CA TRP A 87 19.09 -7.67 7.03
C TRP A 87 18.92 -6.17 7.24
N LEU A 88 19.97 -5.38 7.01
CA LEU A 88 19.89 -3.92 7.15
C LEU A 88 18.88 -3.31 6.17
N MET A 89 18.87 -3.77 4.91
CA MET A 89 17.93 -3.32 3.89
C MET A 89 16.49 -3.66 4.26
N ALA A 90 16.22 -4.90 4.70
CA ALA A 90 14.89 -5.33 5.09
C ALA A 90 14.37 -4.51 6.29
N LEU A 91 15.20 -4.29 7.31
CA LEU A 91 14.85 -3.45 8.46
C LEU A 91 14.58 -2.00 8.04
N PHE A 92 15.39 -1.44 7.15
CA PHE A 92 15.19 -0.08 6.64
C PHE A 92 13.84 0.04 5.92
N ILE A 93 13.49 -0.93 5.06
CA ILE A 93 12.21 -0.94 4.35
C ILE A 93 11.04 -1.02 5.33
N VAL A 94 11.08 -1.95 6.28
CA VAL A 94 10.02 -2.11 7.29
C VAL A 94 9.86 -0.84 8.13
N TYR A 95 10.98 -0.23 8.56
CA TYR A 95 10.95 1.01 9.32
C TYR A 95 10.29 2.16 8.54
N ASN A 96 10.65 2.35 7.27
CA ASN A 96 10.05 3.38 6.43
C ASN A 96 8.57 3.11 6.15
N LEU A 97 8.20 1.85 5.93
CA LEU A 97 6.82 1.46 5.73
C LEU A 97 5.96 1.82 6.95
N LEU A 98 6.39 1.42 8.15
CA LEU A 98 5.69 1.70 9.39
C LEU A 98 5.68 3.20 9.72
N GLY A 99 6.80 3.89 9.51
CA GLY A 99 6.92 5.33 9.71
C GLY A 99 5.97 6.12 8.82
N ASN A 100 5.90 5.79 7.53
CA ASN A 100 4.98 6.43 6.59
C ASN A 100 3.52 6.12 6.95
N MET A 101 3.20 4.89 7.35
CA MET A 101 1.85 4.55 7.82
C MET A 101 1.45 5.35 9.06
N LEU A 102 2.35 5.49 10.03
CA LEU A 102 2.10 6.28 11.23
C LEU A 102 1.92 7.76 10.91
N ALA A 103 2.72 8.31 10.00
CA ALA A 103 2.57 9.69 9.53
C ALA A 103 1.22 9.91 8.84
N CYS A 104 0.81 8.98 7.97
CA CYS A 104 -0.50 9.00 7.33
C CYS A 104 -1.65 8.85 8.34
N HIS A 105 -1.48 8.06 9.40
CA HIS A 105 -2.50 7.91 10.43
C HIS A 105 -2.66 9.19 11.28
N ARG A 106 -1.56 9.89 11.58
CA ARG A 106 -1.58 11.14 12.36
C ARG A 106 -2.11 12.32 11.56
N ASN A 107 -1.87 12.34 10.25
CA ASN A 107 -2.30 13.44 9.39
C ASN A 107 -3.65 13.13 8.74
N SER A 108 -4.71 13.77 9.23
CA SER A 108 -6.01 13.69 8.56
C SER A 108 -5.95 14.41 7.22
N SER A 109 -6.34 13.71 6.15
CA SER A 109 -6.49 14.28 4.80
C SER A 109 -7.82 15.02 4.60
N ALA A 110 -8.60 15.22 5.67
CA ALA A 110 -9.88 15.89 5.61
C ALA A 110 -9.72 17.40 5.37
N VAL A 111 -10.65 18.01 4.62
CA VAL A 111 -10.65 19.47 4.45
C VAL A 111 -10.81 20.20 5.79
N THR A 112 -11.51 19.58 6.75
CA THR A 112 -11.74 20.13 8.09
C THR A 112 -10.48 20.18 8.97
N SER A 113 -9.44 19.41 8.68
CA SER A 113 -8.17 19.46 9.41
C SER A 113 -7.20 20.51 8.86
N LEU A 114 -7.54 21.17 7.75
CA LEU A 114 -6.74 22.28 7.22
C LEU A 114 -6.90 23.55 8.09
N PRO A 115 -5.91 24.45 8.11
CA PRO A 115 -6.05 25.80 8.66
C PRO A 115 -7.25 26.55 8.03
N LYS A 116 -7.95 27.39 8.82
CA LYS A 116 -9.20 28.06 8.39
C LYS A 116 -9.05 28.88 7.11
N ASP A 117 -7.88 29.47 6.90
CA ASP A 117 -7.47 30.21 5.71
C ASP A 117 -7.42 29.35 4.44
N ARG A 118 -7.21 28.04 4.57
CA ARG A 118 -7.20 27.07 3.45
C ARG A 118 -8.49 26.29 3.30
N GLN A 119 -9.47 26.50 4.17
CA GLN A 119 -10.81 25.91 4.05
C GLN A 119 -11.72 26.72 3.13
N ILE A 120 -11.29 27.93 2.74
CA ILE A 120 -12.03 28.84 1.88
C ILE A 120 -11.27 28.95 0.56
N PRO A 121 -11.93 28.78 -0.60
CA PRO A 121 -11.27 28.96 -1.88
C PRO A 121 -10.83 30.42 -2.06
N CYS A 122 -9.60 30.61 -2.55
CA CYS A 122 -9.19 31.91 -3.08
C CYS A 122 -10.10 32.30 -4.25
N PRO A 123 -10.36 33.61 -4.47
CA PRO A 123 -11.24 34.08 -5.54
C PRO A 123 -10.85 33.54 -6.92
N GLU A 124 -9.55 33.45 -7.21
CA GLU A 124 -9.03 32.90 -8.47
C GLU A 124 -9.27 31.39 -8.61
N GLU A 125 -9.27 30.64 -7.51
CA GLU A 125 -9.38 29.18 -7.48
C GLU A 125 -10.80 28.67 -7.24
N LYS A 126 -11.78 29.55 -7.01
CA LYS A 126 -13.17 29.18 -6.66
C LYS A 126 -13.83 28.26 -7.69
N HIS A 127 -13.43 28.34 -8.96
CA HIS A 127 -13.91 27.48 -10.04
C HIS A 127 -13.40 26.02 -9.94
N LEU A 128 -12.33 25.77 -9.17
CA LEU A 128 -11.75 24.45 -8.91
C LEU A 128 -12.37 23.77 -7.68
N TRP A 129 -13.35 24.40 -7.04
CA TRP A 129 -14.02 23.84 -5.87
C TRP A 129 -15.43 23.46 -6.25
N HIS A 130 -15.85 22.28 -5.80
CA HIS A 130 -17.18 21.76 -6.06
C HIS A 130 -17.89 21.52 -4.72
N PHE A 131 -19.20 21.72 -4.72
CA PHE A 131 -20.01 21.39 -3.54
C PHE A 131 -20.24 19.89 -3.54
N CYS A 132 -19.89 19.22 -2.43
CA CYS A 132 -20.15 17.80 -2.28
C CYS A 132 -21.45 17.61 -1.49
N ASP A 133 -22.49 17.10 -2.15
CA ASP A 133 -23.80 16.83 -1.51
C ASP A 133 -23.71 15.79 -0.37
N HIS A 134 -22.73 14.89 -0.41
CA HIS A 134 -22.52 13.91 0.66
C HIS A 134 -21.83 14.49 1.90
N CYS A 135 -20.93 15.46 1.71
CA CYS A 135 -20.18 16.10 2.78
C CYS A 135 -20.83 17.41 3.24
N GLN A 136 -21.79 17.93 2.48
CA GLN A 136 -22.47 19.21 2.72
C GLN A 136 -21.47 20.37 2.90
N MET A 137 -20.38 20.34 2.14
CA MET A 137 -19.31 21.36 2.18
C MET A 137 -18.65 21.54 0.82
N LEU A 138 -18.03 22.70 0.60
CA LEU A 138 -17.15 22.91 -0.57
C LEU A 138 -15.86 22.12 -0.39
N VAL A 139 -15.51 21.35 -1.42
CA VAL A 139 -14.28 20.56 -1.47
C VAL A 139 -13.49 20.88 -2.73
N PRO A 140 -12.15 20.89 -2.68
CA PRO A 140 -11.32 21.07 -3.88
C PRO A 140 -11.34 19.79 -4.73
N VAL A 141 -11.20 19.88 -6.07
CA VAL A 141 -11.25 18.71 -6.98
C VAL A 141 -10.32 17.55 -6.60
N LYS A 142 -9.23 17.84 -5.88
CA LYS A 142 -8.20 16.85 -5.53
C LYS A 142 -8.45 16.08 -4.23
N TYR A 143 -9.43 16.48 -3.42
CA TYR A 143 -9.76 15.80 -2.18
C TYR A 143 -11.01 14.95 -2.42
N LEU A 144 -10.79 13.77 -2.98
CA LEU A 144 -11.83 12.75 -3.08
C LEU A 144 -12.30 12.38 -1.65
N PRO A 145 -13.61 12.19 -1.40
CA PRO A 145 -14.12 11.72 -0.10
C PRO A 145 -13.59 10.34 0.31
#